data_AF-A0A3M1PV27-F1
#
_entry.id   AF-A0A3M1PV27-F1
#
_cell.length_a   1.000
_cell.length_b   1.000
_cell.length_c   1.000
_cell.angle_alpha   90.00
_cell.angle_beta   90.00
_cell.angle_gamma   90.00
#
_symmetry.space_group_name_H-M   'P 1'
#
loop_
_entity.id
_entity.type
_entity.pdbx_description
1 polymer ?
#
loop_
_entity_poly.entity_id
_entity_poly.type
_entity_poly.pdbx_seq_one_letter_code
_entity_poly.pdbx_strand_id
1 'polypeptide(L)'
;MQYLKFLHDFNLRPIPYHRLLTQMTGRLTSGVLLAFILERMDMEGTDKLQIENFDVMAATGLTSSELRTAKNILKSMPWMTITREGLPPCTCYQIDWELFRNHVRKLERP
;
A
#
# COMPACT_ATOMS: atom_id res chain seq x y z
N MET A 1 -1.28 -3.94 -27.83
CA MET A 1 -0.07 -3.08 -27.77
C MET A 1 -0.35 -1.58 -27.64
N GLN A 2 -1.51 -1.07 -28.08
CA GLN A 2 -1.81 0.39 -28.04
C GLN A 2 -1.97 0.95 -26.60
N TYR A 3 -2.48 0.14 -25.67
CA TYR A 3 -2.74 0.54 -24.28
C TYR A 3 -1.46 0.77 -23.44
N LEU A 4 -0.46 -0.12 -23.58
CA LEU A 4 0.81 0.03 -22.86
C LEU A 4 1.60 1.26 -23.34
N LYS A 5 1.50 1.59 -24.64
CA LYS A 5 2.09 2.80 -25.21
C LYS A 5 1.45 4.06 -24.64
N PHE A 6 0.12 4.09 -24.52
CA PHE A 6 -0.60 5.19 -23.87
C PHE A 6 -0.15 5.42 -22.43
N LEU A 7 -0.06 4.37 -21.60
CA LEU A 7 0.40 4.52 -20.22
C LEU A 7 1.83 5.07 -20.14
N HIS A 8 2.71 4.61 -21.01
CA HIS A 8 4.09 5.10 -21.10
C HIS A 8 4.15 6.58 -21.50
N ASP A 9 3.39 6.98 -22.52
CA ASP A 9 3.39 8.36 -23.05
C ASP A 9 2.91 9.39 -22.01
N PHE A 10 2.06 8.98 -21.06
CA PHE A 10 1.57 9.83 -19.96
C PHE A 10 2.24 9.54 -18.61
N ASN A 11 3.28 8.69 -18.57
CA ASN A 11 3.94 8.22 -17.34
C ASN A 11 2.94 7.73 -16.27
N LEU A 12 1.85 7.10 -16.71
CA LEU A 12 0.82 6.53 -15.83
C LEU A 12 1.31 5.18 -15.33
N ARG A 13 1.55 5.07 -14.02
CA ARG A 13 1.86 3.79 -13.36
C ARG A 13 0.59 3.24 -12.70
N PRO A 14 0.00 2.17 -13.24
CA PRO A 14 -1.19 1.58 -12.64
C PRO A 14 -0.84 0.94 -11.30
N ILE A 15 -1.69 1.14 -10.28
CA ILE A 15 -1.58 0.42 -9.01
C ILE A 15 -2.36 -0.89 -9.14
N PRO A 16 -1.71 -2.06 -9.01
CA PRO A 16 -2.38 -3.35 -9.12
C PRO A 16 -3.27 -3.58 -7.89
N TYR A 17 -4.57 -3.33 -8.06
CA TYR A 17 -5.56 -3.52 -7.01
C TYR A 17 -6.20 -4.91 -7.08
N HIS A 18 -6.33 -5.57 -5.93
CA HIS A 18 -7.07 -6.81 -5.76
C HIS A 18 -8.12 -6.68 -4.66
N ARG A 19 -9.33 -7.23 -4.89
CA ARG A 19 -10.47 -7.15 -3.94
C ARG A 19 -10.12 -7.65 -2.54
N LEU A 20 -9.26 -8.66 -2.45
CA LEU A 20 -8.80 -9.24 -1.19
C LEU A 20 -8.17 -8.18 -0.26
N LEU A 21 -7.47 -7.19 -0.80
CA LEU A 21 -6.84 -6.13 -0.02
C LEU A 21 -7.87 -5.26 0.70
N THR A 22 -9.02 -5.01 0.07
CA THR A 22 -10.15 -4.34 0.71
C THR A 22 -10.86 -5.24 1.72
N GLN A 23 -10.91 -6.55 1.49
CA GLN A 23 -11.45 -7.50 2.48
C GLN A 23 -10.58 -7.56 3.74
N MET A 24 -9.25 -7.59 3.56
CA MET A 24 -8.28 -7.56 4.67
C MET A 24 -8.40 -6.28 5.50
N THR A 25 -8.55 -5.15 4.84
CA THR A 25 -8.52 -3.84 5.49
C THR A 25 -9.90 -3.29 5.87
N GLY A 26 -10.98 -3.88 5.35
CA GLY A 26 -12.36 -3.44 5.55
C GLY A 26 -12.74 -2.13 4.87
N ARG A 27 -11.82 -1.47 4.14
CA ARG A 27 -12.05 -0.18 3.49
C ARG A 27 -11.30 -0.08 2.16
N LEU A 28 -11.94 0.48 1.13
CA LEU A 28 -11.35 0.64 -0.20
C LEU A 28 -10.07 1.48 -0.16
N THR A 29 -10.08 2.63 0.52
CA THR A 29 -8.92 3.54 0.60
C THR A 29 -7.71 2.88 1.28
N SER A 30 -7.95 2.06 2.30
CA SER A 30 -6.91 1.25 2.93
C SER A 30 -6.39 0.14 2.02
N GLY A 31 -7.28 -0.50 1.26
CA GLY A 31 -6.91 -1.50 0.26
C GLY A 31 -6.06 -0.91 -0.88
N VAL A 32 -6.38 0.30 -1.34
CA VAL A 32 -5.58 1.04 -2.33
C VAL A 32 -4.21 1.40 -1.79
N LEU A 33 -4.14 1.92 -0.56
CA LEU A 33 -2.85 2.22 0.08
C LEU A 33 -2.00 0.94 0.23
N LEU A 34 -2.61 -0.17 0.65
CA LEU A 34 -1.92 -1.45 0.76
C LEU A 34 -1.41 -1.95 -0.60
N ALA A 35 -2.23 -1.86 -1.65
CA ALA A 35 -1.83 -2.23 -3.01
C ALA A 35 -0.59 -1.46 -3.47
N PHE A 36 -0.59 -0.15 -3.25
CA PHE A 36 0.55 0.70 -3.56
C PHE A 36 1.80 0.32 -2.75
N ILE A 37 1.69 0.09 -1.44
CA ILE A 37 2.83 -0.32 -0.61
C ILE A 37 3.42 -1.64 -1.09
N LEU A 38 2.57 -2.64 -1.37
CA LEU A 38 2.99 -3.96 -1.84
C LEU A 38 3.70 -3.87 -3.20
N GLU A 39 3.16 -3.10 -4.13
CA GLU A 39 3.77 -2.90 -5.45
C GLU A 39 5.14 -2.22 -5.34
N ARG A 40 5.26 -1.16 -4.52
CA ARG A 40 6.54 -0.47 -4.35
C ARG A 40 7.57 -1.34 -3.64
N MET A 41 7.16 -2.13 -2.64
CA MET A 41 8.02 -3.11 -1.97
C MET A 41 8.52 -4.20 -2.93
N ASP A 42 7.65 -4.70 -3.81
CA ASP A 42 8.01 -5.68 -4.84
C ASP A 42 9.01 -5.08 -5.86
N MET A 43 8.74 -3.87 -6.35
CA MET A 43 9.65 -3.15 -7.25
C MET A 43 11.03 -2.89 -6.64
N GLU A 44 11.08 -2.56 -5.34
CA GLU A 44 12.33 -2.25 -4.64
C GLU A 44 13.01 -3.49 -4.02
N GLY A 45 12.35 -4.65 -4.04
CA GLY A 45 12.86 -5.88 -3.45
C GLY A 45 13.09 -5.79 -1.93
N THR A 46 12.20 -5.08 -1.22
CA THR A 46 12.34 -4.76 0.21
C THR A 46 11.08 -5.07 1.01
N ASP A 47 11.26 -5.49 2.24
CA ASP A 47 10.17 -5.70 3.21
C ASP A 47 9.81 -4.40 3.97
N LYS A 48 10.59 -3.34 3.74
CA LYS A 48 10.50 -2.04 4.42
C LYS A 48 10.54 -0.91 3.39
N LEU A 49 9.48 -0.12 3.34
CA LEU A 49 9.31 1.02 2.44
C LEU A 49 9.39 2.32 3.23
N GLN A 50 10.24 3.25 2.82
CA GLN A 50 10.28 4.62 3.34
C GLN A 50 9.81 5.57 2.26
N ILE A 51 8.76 6.34 2.53
CA ILE A 51 8.17 7.24 1.53
C ILE A 51 7.48 8.44 2.20
N GLU A 52 7.48 9.57 1.51
CA GLU A 52 6.78 10.76 1.96
C GLU A 52 5.27 10.65 1.73
N ASN A 53 4.49 11.36 2.55
CA ASN A 53 3.03 11.38 2.38
C ASN A 53 2.63 12.01 1.06
N PHE A 54 3.39 13.00 0.61
CA PHE A 54 3.13 13.69 -0.64
C PHE A 54 3.17 12.71 -1.82
N ASP A 55 4.22 11.88 -1.91
CA ASP A 55 4.36 10.89 -2.97
C ASP A 55 3.27 9.82 -2.91
N VAL A 56 2.92 9.38 -1.70
CA VAL A 56 1.81 8.43 -1.51
C VAL A 56 0.50 9.02 -2.01
N MET A 57 0.19 10.27 -1.65
CA MET A 57 -1.04 10.95 -2.09
C MET A 57 -1.05 11.15 -3.59
N ALA A 58 0.08 11.56 -4.18
CA ALA A 58 0.22 11.75 -5.62
C ALA A 58 0.00 10.44 -6.41
N ALA A 59 0.54 9.33 -5.91
CA ALA A 59 0.39 8.03 -6.57
C ALA A 59 -1.00 7.41 -6.40
N THR A 60 -1.60 7.54 -5.21
CA THR A 60 -2.86 6.86 -4.86
C THR A 60 -4.11 7.70 -5.10
N GLY A 61 -3.96 9.01 -5.25
CA GLY A 61 -5.09 9.95 -5.30
C GLY A 61 -5.79 10.17 -3.96
N LEU A 62 -5.30 9.58 -2.86
CA LEU A 62 -5.90 9.76 -1.54
C LEU A 62 -5.72 11.19 -1.04
N THR A 63 -6.77 11.76 -0.48
CA THR A 63 -6.68 13.00 0.29
C THR A 63 -5.88 12.80 1.57
N SER A 64 -5.40 13.89 2.18
CA SER A 64 -4.67 13.82 3.46
C SER A 64 -5.49 13.14 4.57
N SER A 65 -6.80 13.40 4.62
CA SER A 65 -7.72 12.75 5.56
C SER A 65 -7.89 11.26 5.31
N GLU A 66 -8.02 10.84 4.05
CA GLU A 66 -8.15 9.44 3.69
C GLU A 66 -6.86 8.69 3.94
N LEU A 67 -5.71 9.27 3.59
CA LEU A 67 -4.40 8.69 3.87
C LEU A 67 -4.20 8.49 5.38
N ARG A 68 -4.55 9.48 6.21
CA ARG A 68 -4.48 9.34 7.67
C ARG A 68 -5.36 8.19 8.18
N THR A 69 -6.60 8.12 7.74
CA THR A 69 -7.53 7.04 8.13
C THR A 69 -7.04 5.68 7.64
N ALA A 70 -6.56 5.60 6.41
CA ALA A 70 -6.01 4.39 5.82
C ALA A 70 -4.81 3.87 6.60
N LYS A 71 -3.87 4.76 6.97
CA LYS A 71 -2.74 4.40 7.84
C LYS A 71 -3.18 3.90 9.20
N ASN A 72 -4.17 4.52 9.83
CA ASN A 72 -4.65 4.07 11.13
C ASN A 72 -5.21 2.65 11.06
N ILE A 73 -5.96 2.34 10.00
CA ILE A 73 -6.46 0.98 9.74
C ILE A 73 -5.30 0.03 9.51
N LEU A 74 -4.36 0.35 8.62
CA LEU A 74 -3.21 -0.51 8.35
C LEU A 74 -2.35 -0.72 9.60
N LYS A 75 -2.16 0.30 10.43
CA LYS A 75 -1.41 0.20 11.70
C LYS A 75 -2.08 -0.71 12.72
N SER A 76 -3.39 -0.91 12.64
CA SER A 76 -4.11 -1.88 13.49
C SER A 76 -3.97 -3.33 13.02
N MET A 77 -3.41 -3.57 11.82
CA MET A 77 -3.21 -4.91 11.30
C MET A 77 -2.00 -5.56 11.99
N PRO A 78 -2.09 -6.83 12.40
CA PRO A 78 -1.01 -7.49 13.16
C PRO A 78 0.27 -7.73 12.35
N TRP A 79 0.19 -7.64 11.03
CA TRP A 79 1.29 -7.87 10.09
C TRP A 79 1.92 -6.58 9.54
N MET A 80 1.47 -5.41 9.97
CA MET A 80 1.94 -4.12 9.46
C MET A 80 2.47 -3.25 10.60
N THR A 81 3.68 -2.76 10.45
CA THR A 81 4.27 -1.72 11.30
C THR A 81 4.37 -0.41 10.53
N ILE A 82 3.84 0.68 11.10
CA ILE A 82 3.94 2.03 10.53
C ILE A 82 4.61 2.97 11.53
N THR A 83 5.77 3.48 11.18
CA THR A 83 6.59 4.39 11.98
C THR A 83 6.87 5.70 11.22
N ARG A 84 7.34 6.71 11.94
CA ARG A 84 7.99 7.88 11.34
C ARG A 84 9.47 7.79 11.62
N GLU A 85 10.28 7.83 10.57
CA GLU A 85 11.74 7.64 10.64
C GLU A 85 12.46 8.70 9.80
N GLY A 86 13.72 8.98 10.13
CA GLY A 86 14.60 9.87 9.37
C GLY A 86 14.51 11.37 9.71
N LEU A 87 15.37 12.14 9.03
CA LEU A 87 15.42 13.61 9.00
C LEU A 87 15.61 14.06 7.54
N PRO A 88 14.59 14.65 6.87
CA PRO A 88 13.24 14.92 7.36
C PRO A 88 12.43 13.63 7.64
N PRO A 89 11.36 13.70 8.46
CA PRO A 89 10.60 12.52 8.86
C PRO A 89 9.74 11.96 7.71
N CYS A 90 10.10 10.76 7.23
CA CYS A 90 9.33 9.98 6.27
C CYS A 90 8.39 8.99 6.97
N THR A 91 7.33 8.54 6.28
CA THR A 91 6.54 7.41 6.78
C THR A 91 7.25 6.13 6.37
N CYS A 92 7.49 5.26 7.34
CA CYS A 92 7.98 3.93 7.07
C CYS A 92 6.88 2.89 7.26
N TYR A 93 6.76 1.99 6.29
CA TYR A 93 5.89 0.82 6.31
C TYR A 93 6.77 -0.44 6.31
N GLN A 94 6.45 -1.39 7.17
CA GLN A 94 7.14 -2.68 7.23
C GLN A 94 6.12 -3.80 7.39
N ILE A 95 6.28 -4.86 6.59
CA ILE A 95 5.37 -6.01 6.59
C ILE A 95 6.05 -7.23 7.22
N ASP A 96 5.37 -7.87 8.16
CA ASP A 96 5.66 -9.24 8.56
C ASP A 96 4.97 -10.19 7.58
N TRP A 97 5.74 -10.76 6.66
CA TRP A 97 5.19 -11.60 5.60
C TRP A 97 4.62 -12.93 6.09
N GLU A 98 5.09 -13.46 7.22
CA GLU A 98 4.53 -14.69 7.78
C GLU A 98 3.12 -14.43 8.30
N LEU A 99 2.96 -13.39 9.12
CA LEU A 99 1.66 -12.96 9.62
C LEU A 99 0.73 -12.52 8.48
N PHE A 100 1.26 -11.84 7.45
CA PHE A 100 0.50 -11.45 6.27
C PHE A 100 -0.07 -12.67 5.54
N ARG A 101 0.75 -13.66 5.23
CA ARG A 101 0.32 -14.91 4.57
C ARG A 101 -0.70 -15.67 5.41
N ASN A 102 -0.48 -15.75 6.72
CA ASN A 102 -1.41 -16.39 7.64
C ASN A 102 -2.77 -15.67 7.68
N HIS A 103 -2.77 -14.33 7.58
CA HIS A 103 -4.00 -13.54 7.50
C HIS A 103 -4.74 -13.77 6.18
N VAL A 104 -4.03 -13.73 5.05
CA VAL A 104 -4.60 -14.01 3.71
C VAL A 104 -5.27 -15.37 3.66
N ARG A 105 -4.59 -16.42 4.12
CA ARG A 105 -5.13 -17.80 4.14
C ARG A 105 -6.42 -17.96 4.96
N LYS A 106 -6.64 -17.12 5.98
CA LYS A 106 -7.87 -17.15 6.78
C LYS A 106 -9.07 -16.56 6.01
N LEU A 107 -8.82 -15.62 5.11
CA LEU A 107 -9.86 -14.97 4.30
C LEU A 107 -10.25 -15.77 3.05
N GLU A 108 -9.35 -16.64 2.58
CA GLU A 108 -9.63 -17.54 1.45
C GLU A 108 -10.42 -18.79 1.86
N ARG A 109 -10.63 -19.03 3.16
CA ARG A 109 -11.47 -20.13 3.63
C ARG A 109 -12.94 -19.68 3.60
N PRO A 110 -13.82 -20.37 2.84
CA PRO A 110 -15.24 -20.02 2.73
C PRO A 110 -15.99 -20.17 4.06
#